data_AF-A0A4Q2A1L3-F1
#
_entry.id   AF-A0A4Q2A1L3-F1
#
_cell.length_a   1.000
_cell.length_b   1.000
_cell.length_c   1.000
_cell.angle_alpha   90.00
_cell.angle_beta   90.00
_cell.angle_gamma   90.00
#
_symmetry.space_group_name_H-M   'P 1'
#
loop_
_entity.id
_entity.type
_entity.pdbx_description
1 polymer ?
#
loop_
_entity_poly.entity_id
_entity_poly.type
_entity_poly.pdbx_seq_one_letter_code
_entity_poly.pdbx_strand_id
1 'polypeptide(L)'
;MLKSKVRLRQKPLLSIKRKQSKIRYSDLNNKERMMNSIQFTIYYFTNIIIALLVVRAVMSWVVKDWSQQFPQLILKMTEPILAPMKMLFARFGLNRSGIDFSFIATFFAIQMISSFLIGLFGGY
;
A
#
# COMPACT_ATOMS: atom_id res chain seq x y z
N MET A 1 -6.66 -26.97 58.44
CA MET A 1 -7.70 -25.91 58.28
C MET A 1 -7.29 -24.69 57.41
N LEU A 2 -6.03 -24.51 56.97
CA LEU A 2 -5.58 -23.25 56.31
C LEU A 2 -5.82 -23.15 54.78
N LYS A 3 -6.04 -24.25 54.06
CA LYS A 3 -6.16 -24.24 52.59
C LYS A 3 -7.46 -23.63 52.05
N SER A 4 -8.52 -23.54 52.85
CA SER A 4 -9.83 -23.05 52.41
C SER A 4 -9.88 -21.53 52.25
N LYS A 5 -9.23 -20.76 53.14
CA LYS A 5 -9.19 -19.29 53.09
C LYS A 5 -8.41 -18.74 51.89
N VAL A 6 -7.32 -19.42 51.48
CA VAL A 6 -6.49 -19.01 50.32
C VAL A 6 -7.27 -19.11 49.01
N ARG A 7 -8.10 -20.17 48.86
CA ARG A 7 -8.88 -20.43 47.65
C ARG A 7 -10.00 -19.39 47.42
N LEU A 8 -10.56 -18.83 48.50
CA LEU A 8 -11.62 -17.83 48.44
C LEU A 8 -11.11 -16.46 47.97
N ARG A 9 -9.84 -16.11 48.25
CA ARG A 9 -9.23 -14.86 47.75
C ARG A 9 -8.72 -14.94 46.30
N GLN A 10 -8.42 -16.13 45.79
CA GLN A 10 -7.90 -16.30 44.42
C GLN A 10 -8.98 -16.35 43.33
N LYS A 11 -10.19 -16.84 43.64
CA LYS A 11 -11.32 -16.87 42.71
C LYS A 11 -11.57 -15.53 41.99
N PRO A 12 -11.64 -14.37 42.68
CA PRO A 12 -11.83 -13.08 42.01
C PRO A 12 -10.62 -12.67 41.15
N LEU A 13 -9.40 -13.05 41.52
CA LEU A 13 -8.20 -12.70 40.74
C LEU A 13 -8.09 -13.51 39.45
N LEU A 14 -8.47 -14.79 39.49
CA LEU A 14 -8.45 -15.66 38.31
C LEU A 14 -9.52 -15.27 37.28
N SER A 15 -10.69 -14.82 37.72
CA SER A 15 -11.74 -14.34 36.81
C SER A 15 -11.33 -13.03 36.13
N ILE A 16 -10.70 -12.10 36.86
CA ILE A 16 -10.18 -10.84 36.30
C ILE A 16 -9.07 -11.13 35.29
N LYS A 17 -8.09 -11.98 35.62
CA LYS A 17 -6.97 -12.31 34.73
C LYS A 17 -7.44 -13.02 33.45
N ARG A 18 -8.43 -13.91 33.54
CA ARG A 18 -9.05 -14.57 32.37
C ARG A 18 -9.83 -13.59 31.49
N LYS A 19 -10.58 -12.66 32.09
CA LYS A 19 -11.30 -11.63 31.34
C LYS A 19 -10.32 -10.69 30.62
N GLN A 20 -9.26 -10.25 31.30
CA GLN A 20 -8.20 -9.44 30.72
C GLN A 20 -7.45 -10.16 29.61
N SER A 21 -7.13 -11.45 29.77
CA SER A 21 -6.48 -12.21 28.69
C SER A 21 -7.39 -12.29 27.47
N LYS A 22 -8.68 -12.61 27.66
CA LYS A 22 -9.65 -12.69 26.55
C LYS A 22 -9.80 -11.35 25.81
N ILE A 23 -9.90 -10.24 26.55
CA ILE A 23 -9.93 -8.89 25.97
C ILE A 23 -8.65 -8.63 25.18
N ARG A 24 -7.49 -8.91 25.77
CA ARG A 24 -6.20 -8.73 25.10
C ARG A 24 -6.07 -9.58 23.83
N TYR A 25 -6.51 -10.84 23.86
CA TYR A 25 -6.50 -11.70 22.67
C TYR A 25 -7.44 -11.18 21.57
N SER A 26 -8.63 -10.67 21.93
CA SER A 26 -9.51 -10.04 20.94
C SER A 26 -8.95 -8.76 20.37
N ASP A 27 -8.28 -7.94 21.18
CA ASP A 27 -7.67 -6.68 20.73
C ASP A 27 -6.50 -6.95 19.77
N LEU A 28 -5.68 -7.97 20.05
CA LEU A 28 -4.59 -8.40 19.15
C LEU A 28 -5.15 -8.91 17.81
N ASN A 29 -6.17 -9.77 17.84
CA ASN A 29 -6.80 -10.27 16.61
C ASN A 29 -7.49 -9.13 15.82
N ASN A 30 -8.19 -8.22 16.49
CA ASN A 30 -8.82 -7.08 15.83
C ASN A 30 -7.76 -6.16 15.19
N LYS A 31 -6.65 -5.91 15.89
CA LYS A 31 -5.52 -5.17 15.35
C LYS A 31 -4.95 -5.86 14.11
N GLU A 32 -4.65 -7.16 14.17
CA GLU A 32 -4.16 -7.93 13.02
C GLU A 32 -5.11 -7.83 11.81
N ARG A 33 -6.42 -7.98 12.04
CA ARG A 33 -7.43 -7.83 10.98
C ARG A 33 -7.45 -6.44 10.35
N MET A 34 -7.29 -5.39 11.14
CA MET A 34 -7.21 -4.01 10.64
C MET A 34 -5.94 -3.78 9.82
N MET A 35 -4.79 -4.26 10.31
CA MET A 35 -3.50 -4.13 9.62
C MET A 35 -3.53 -4.86 8.27
N ASN A 36 -4.04 -6.09 8.24
CA ASN A 36 -4.19 -6.86 7.00
C ASN A 36 -5.10 -6.12 6.00
N SER A 37 -6.22 -5.55 6.46
CA SER A 37 -7.13 -4.80 5.60
C SER A 37 -6.48 -3.56 4.99
N ILE A 38 -5.65 -2.84 5.76
CA ILE A 38 -4.87 -1.68 5.28
C ILE A 38 -3.87 -2.12 4.22
N GLN A 39 -3.13 -3.21 4.46
CA GLN A 39 -2.16 -3.74 3.50
C GLN A 39 -2.83 -4.14 2.18
N PHE A 40 -3.96 -4.86 2.24
CA PHE A 40 -4.72 -5.20 1.04
C PHE A 40 -5.16 -3.96 0.29
N THR A 41 -5.63 -2.93 0.99
CA THR A 41 -6.07 -1.68 0.37
C THR A 41 -4.91 -1.01 -0.38
N ILE A 42 -3.74 -0.88 0.27
CA ILE A 42 -2.53 -0.32 -0.35
C ILE A 42 -2.13 -1.14 -1.57
N TYR A 43 -2.13 -2.48 -1.45
CA TYR A 43 -1.78 -3.39 -2.53
C TYR A 43 -2.68 -3.23 -3.76
N TYR A 44 -4.01 -3.28 -3.58
CA TYR A 44 -4.94 -3.14 -4.70
C TYR A 44 -4.91 -1.74 -5.31
N PHE A 45 -4.85 -0.70 -4.49
CA PHE A 45 -4.73 0.68 -4.98
C PHE A 45 -3.46 0.87 -5.81
N THR A 46 -2.32 0.38 -5.32
CA THR A 46 -1.05 0.41 -6.05
C THR A 46 -1.17 -0.33 -7.38
N ASN A 47 -1.75 -1.53 -7.38
CA ASN A 47 -1.91 -2.32 -8.60
C ASN A 47 -2.78 -1.63 -9.66
N ILE A 48 -3.82 -0.89 -9.25
CA ILE A 48 -4.63 -0.10 -10.19
C ILE A 48 -3.79 1.00 -10.84
N ILE A 49 -2.97 1.71 -10.06
CA ILE A 49 -2.05 2.73 -10.60
C ILE A 49 -1.04 2.08 -11.57
N ILE A 50 -0.44 0.97 -11.16
CA ILE A 50 0.49 0.23 -12.02
C ILE A 50 -0.19 -0.23 -13.30
N ALA A 51 -1.43 -0.75 -13.23
CA ALA A 51 -2.19 -1.15 -14.41
C ALA A 51 -2.45 0.04 -15.35
N LEU A 52 -2.83 1.20 -14.82
CA LEU A 52 -2.98 2.43 -15.61
C LEU A 52 -1.67 2.84 -16.30
N LEU A 53 -0.56 2.76 -15.58
CA LEU A 53 0.76 3.06 -16.14
C LEU A 53 1.13 2.04 -17.23
N VAL A 54 0.83 0.75 -17.04
CA VAL A 54 1.04 -0.29 -18.07
C VAL A 54 0.17 -0.02 -19.31
N VAL A 55 -1.10 0.35 -19.13
CA VAL A 55 -1.97 0.78 -20.24
C VAL A 55 -1.35 1.97 -20.98
N ARG A 56 -0.80 2.96 -20.27
CA ARG A 56 -0.11 4.11 -20.87
C ARG A 56 1.11 3.69 -21.70
N ALA A 57 1.86 2.70 -21.23
CA ALA A 57 3.03 2.15 -21.93
C ALA A 57 2.61 1.33 -23.16
N VAL A 58 1.57 0.51 -23.07
CA VAL A 58 1.05 -0.21 -24.24
C VAL A 58 0.49 0.78 -25.27
N MET A 59 -0.24 1.80 -24.83
CA MET A 59 -0.74 2.85 -25.72
C MET A 59 0.38 3.60 -26.44
N SER A 60 1.58 3.76 -25.86
CA SER A 60 2.68 4.42 -26.58
C SER A 60 3.27 3.62 -27.73
N TRP A 61 3.01 2.32 -27.79
CA TRP A 61 3.34 1.50 -28.96
C TRP A 61 2.17 1.33 -29.93
N VAL A 62 0.94 1.28 -29.42
CA VAL A 62 -0.25 1.02 -30.25
C VAL A 62 -0.84 2.28 -30.87
N VAL A 63 -0.83 3.40 -30.13
CA VAL A 63 -1.43 4.67 -30.56
C VAL A 63 -0.42 5.46 -31.38
N LYS A 64 -0.71 5.60 -32.68
CA LYS A 64 0.07 6.43 -33.60
C LYS A 64 -0.32 7.91 -33.52
N ASP A 65 -1.59 8.20 -33.24
CA ASP A 65 -2.13 9.56 -33.11
C ASP A 65 -2.78 9.77 -31.75
N TRP A 66 -2.15 10.61 -30.94
CA TRP A 66 -2.58 10.96 -29.59
C TRP A 66 -3.70 12.00 -29.55
N SER A 67 -4.14 12.53 -30.69
CA SER A 67 -5.23 13.51 -30.77
C SER A 67 -6.60 12.89 -30.45
N GLN A 68 -6.74 11.57 -30.47
CA GLN A 68 -7.98 10.87 -30.20
C GLN A 68 -8.43 11.00 -28.72
N GLN A 69 -9.75 10.94 -28.48
CA GLN A 69 -10.33 11.19 -27.15
C GLN A 69 -9.85 10.19 -26.08
N PHE A 70 -9.78 8.90 -26.44
CA PHE A 70 -9.41 7.83 -25.49
C PHE A 70 -7.94 7.91 -25.05
N PRO A 71 -6.96 8.00 -25.96
CA PRO A 71 -5.56 8.20 -25.60
C PRO A 71 -5.31 9.48 -24.80
N GLN A 72 -6.01 10.58 -25.13
CA GLN A 72 -5.92 11.82 -24.35
C GLN A 72 -6.43 11.65 -22.93
N LEU A 73 -7.51 10.89 -22.72
CA LEU A 73 -8.04 10.61 -21.38
C LEU A 73 -6.99 9.88 -20.53
N ILE A 74 -6.39 8.82 -21.08
CA ILE A 74 -5.34 8.07 -20.39
C ILE A 74 -4.12 8.95 -20.11
N LEU A 75 -3.71 9.79 -21.06
CA LEU A 75 -2.61 10.73 -20.88
C LEU A 75 -2.90 11.70 -19.73
N LYS A 76 -4.10 12.31 -19.68
CA LYS A 76 -4.50 13.22 -18.60
C LYS A 76 -4.59 12.53 -17.23
N MET A 77 -5.03 11.27 -17.19
CA MET A 77 -5.11 10.48 -15.96
C MET A 77 -3.71 10.10 -15.42
N THR A 78 -2.77 9.80 -16.32
CA THR A 78 -1.43 9.30 -15.95
C THR A 78 -0.39 10.39 -15.80
N GLU A 79 -0.55 11.55 -16.46
CA GLU A 79 0.33 12.71 -16.31
C GLU A 79 0.56 13.16 -14.86
N PRO A 80 -0.44 13.37 -13.99
CA PRO A 80 -0.18 13.81 -12.62
C PRO A 80 0.67 12.81 -11.81
N ILE A 81 0.63 11.52 -12.18
CA ILE A 81 1.42 10.45 -11.56
C ILE A 81 2.86 10.47 -12.09
N LEU A 82 3.04 10.74 -13.39
CA LEU A 82 4.33 10.76 -14.07
C LEU A 82 5.07 12.10 -13.93
N ALA A 83 4.35 13.21 -13.76
CA ALA A 83 4.90 14.58 -13.74
C ALA A 83 6.01 14.79 -12.70
N PRO A 84 5.90 14.30 -11.45
CA PRO A 84 6.98 14.43 -10.48
C PRO A 84 8.28 13.77 -10.96
N MET A 85 8.18 12.60 -11.59
CA MET A 85 9.34 11.91 -12.15
C MET A 85 9.87 12.59 -13.40
N LYS A 86 9.00 13.08 -14.29
CA LYS A 86 9.42 13.86 -15.45
C LYS A 86 10.20 15.11 -15.03
N MET A 87 9.74 15.82 -14.00
CA MET A 87 10.47 16.95 -13.43
C MET A 87 11.84 16.55 -12.87
N LEU A 88 11.92 15.42 -12.17
CA LEU A 88 13.19 14.92 -11.64
C LEU A 88 14.19 14.60 -12.77
N PHE A 89 13.73 13.89 -13.80
CA PHE A 89 14.54 13.54 -14.97
C PHE A 89 14.97 14.78 -15.78
N ALA A 90 14.11 15.80 -15.89
CA ALA A 90 14.45 17.08 -16.51
C ALA A 90 15.59 17.78 -15.78
N ARG A 91 15.58 17.79 -14.44
CA ARG A 91 16.66 18.39 -13.63
C ARG A 91 18.01 17.71 -13.83
N PHE A 92 18.01 16.40 -14.06
CA PHE A 92 19.23 15.63 -14.31
C PHE A 92 19.64 15.59 -15.80
N GLY A 93 18.93 16.30 -16.69
CA GLY A 93 19.23 16.31 -18.12
C GLY A 93 18.92 14.99 -18.84
N LEU A 94 18.19 14.07 -18.18
CA LEU A 94 17.81 12.76 -18.70
C LEU A 94 16.55 12.80 -19.59
N ASN A 95 15.91 13.97 -19.72
CA ASN A 95 14.65 14.17 -20.44
C ASN A 95 14.80 14.28 -21.97
N ARG A 96 15.91 13.78 -22.54
CA ARG A 96 16.20 13.85 -23.99
C ARG A 96 15.55 12.71 -24.79
N SER A 97 15.08 11.66 -24.12
CA SER A 97 14.36 10.58 -24.77
C SER A 97 12.89 10.94 -24.87
N GLY A 98 12.40 11.20 -26.08
CA GLY A 98 10.96 11.30 -26.38
C GLY A 98 10.18 10.00 -26.22
N ILE A 99 10.78 8.99 -25.56
CA ILE A 99 10.23 7.70 -25.19
C ILE A 99 10.17 7.65 -23.66
N ASP A 100 9.05 7.18 -23.11
CA ASP A 100 8.66 7.27 -21.70
C ASP A 100 9.57 6.46 -20.72
N PHE A 101 10.88 6.72 -20.66
CA PHE A 101 11.77 6.18 -19.61
C PHE A 101 11.32 6.60 -18.21
N SER A 102 10.71 7.79 -18.09
CA SER A 102 10.10 8.26 -16.86
C SER A 102 8.98 7.33 -16.36
N PHE A 103 8.28 6.61 -17.26
CA PHE A 103 7.28 5.62 -16.84
C PHE A 103 7.92 4.44 -16.10
N ILE A 104 9.02 3.87 -16.64
CA ILE A 104 9.72 2.75 -15.99
C ILE A 104 10.22 3.17 -14.60
N ALA A 105 10.83 4.36 -14.51
CA ALA A 105 11.29 4.89 -13.23
C ALA A 105 10.14 5.12 -12.25
N THR A 106 8.99 5.62 -12.74
CA THR A 106 7.79 5.82 -11.92
C THR A 106 7.22 4.50 -11.42
N PHE A 107 7.16 3.47 -12.28
CA PHE A 107 6.75 2.12 -11.92
C PHE A 107 7.59 1.59 -10.74
N PHE A 108 8.91 1.64 -10.86
CA PHE A 108 9.80 1.16 -9.79
C PHE A 108 9.66 1.98 -8.52
N ALA A 109 9.58 3.31 -8.62
CA ALA A 109 9.42 4.17 -7.46
C ALA A 109 8.12 3.90 -6.71
N ILE A 110 7.00 3.74 -7.42
CA ILE A 110 5.71 3.39 -6.80
C ILE A 110 5.80 2.02 -6.13
N GLN A 111 6.45 1.04 -6.77
CA GLN A 111 6.61 -0.29 -6.19
C GLN A 111 7.48 -0.28 -4.93
N MET A 112 8.57 0.51 -4.93
CA MET A 112 9.42 0.71 -3.75
C MET A 112 8.64 1.40 -2.61
N ILE A 113 7.91 2.46 -2.92
CA ILE A 113 7.08 3.18 -1.94
C ILE A 113 6.02 2.25 -1.35
N SER A 114 5.31 1.50 -2.20
CA SER A 114 4.27 0.57 -1.76
C SER A 114 4.84 -0.55 -0.87
N SER A 115 5.97 -1.14 -1.27
CA SER A 115 6.65 -2.18 -0.48
C SER A 115 7.13 -1.63 0.87
N PHE A 116 7.66 -0.41 0.88
CA PHE A 116 8.05 0.29 2.11
C PHE A 116 6.85 0.53 3.02
N LEU A 117 5.74 1.05 2.49
CA LEU A 117 4.51 1.29 3.24
C LEU A 117 3.96 -0.02 3.83
N ILE A 118 3.85 -1.08 3.02
CA ILE A 118 3.38 -2.39 3.49
C ILE A 118 4.30 -2.94 4.59
N GLY A 119 5.62 -2.79 4.45
CA GLY A 119 6.61 -3.20 5.45
C GLY A 119 6.44 -2.48 6.79
N LEU A 120 6.11 -1.19 6.79
CA LEU A 120 5.82 -0.44 8.02
C LEU A 120 4.62 -1.01 8.79
N PHE A 121 3.62 -1.52 8.07
CA PHE A 121 2.41 -2.11 8.66
C PHE A 121 2.51 -3.63 8.88
N GLY A 122 3.45 -4.29 8.22
CA GLY A 122 3.61 -5.74 8.24
C GLY A 122 4.44 -6.27 9.39
N GLY A 123 5.42 -5.50 9.88
CA GLY A 123 6.28 -5.95 10.99
C GLY A 123 6.86 -7.34 10.72
N TYR A 124 7.77 -7.40 9.74
CA TYR A 124 8.48 -8.58 9.18
C TYR A 124 7.65 -9.47 8.25
#